data_AF-A0A7X7SW33-F1
#
_entry.id   AF-A0A7X7SW33-F1
#
_cell.length_a   1.000
_cell.length_b   1.000
_cell.length_c   1.000
_cell.angle_alpha   90.00
_cell.angle_beta   90.00
_cell.angle_gamma   90.00
#
_symmetry.space_group_name_H-M   'P 1'
#
loop_
_entity.id
_entity.type
_entity.pdbx_description
1 polymer ?
#
loop_
_entity_poly.entity_id
_entity_poly.type
_entity_poly.pdbx_seq_one_letter_code
_entity_poly.pdbx_strand_id
1 'polypeptide(L)'
;LLMNAAAGGKVTKEFDMINPLKENERIEQAKSVLYIEEITAKDNWLVIKTSKEAFTIIKDDNEGGITFVDADNMPIESDFNGLTYKLKDNTYAGYEINVYKDNYYDMKIYDYTIRLKYENGFKGVTTAGQTIKIENAEQLSILKGREAFGSGRGFIWSRSVPMIKQTIIKGHGPDTFAIYFPQWDIAGKINGFREPNRVVDTPHNMYLQIAIDTGLISLIAFLLFLCIYVYNSIKNYIVSDRKEELVLNSAVFCAVISYCVAGLFNDSVVSVAPVFWVLLGLGIAQNKIIKISFVQINR
;
A
#
# COMPACT_ATOMS: atom_id res chain seq x y z
N LEU A 1 18.82 -20.53 -9.08
CA LEU A 1 18.42 -21.93 -8.81
C LEU A 1 18.81 -22.38 -7.40
N LEU A 2 20.09 -22.38 -7.02
CA LEU A 2 20.55 -22.72 -5.66
C LEU A 2 19.87 -21.89 -4.55
N MET A 3 19.81 -20.56 -4.71
CA MET A 3 19.18 -19.67 -3.73
C MET A 3 17.67 -19.92 -3.58
N ASN A 4 16.99 -20.28 -4.66
CA ASN A 4 15.56 -20.62 -4.62
C ASN A 4 15.32 -21.99 -3.96
N ALA A 5 16.17 -22.97 -4.25
CA ALA A 5 16.12 -24.29 -3.61
C ALA A 5 16.37 -24.18 -2.09
N ALA A 6 17.39 -23.42 -1.68
CA ALA A 6 17.69 -23.15 -0.27
C ALA A 6 16.56 -22.38 0.44
N ALA A 7 15.83 -21.52 -0.28
CA ALA A 7 14.68 -20.79 0.24
C ALA A 7 13.35 -21.56 0.13
N GLY A 8 13.35 -22.84 -0.23
CA GLY A 8 12.14 -23.66 -0.36
C GLY A 8 11.16 -23.17 -1.44
N GLY A 9 11.68 -22.59 -2.53
CA GLY A 9 10.87 -22.06 -3.63
C GLY A 9 10.27 -20.66 -3.39
N LYS A 10 10.56 -20.03 -2.25
CA LYS A 10 10.02 -18.69 -1.91
C LYS A 10 10.43 -17.62 -2.93
N VAL A 11 11.68 -17.64 -3.40
CA VAL A 11 12.17 -16.64 -4.36
C VAL A 11 11.34 -16.67 -5.64
N THR A 12 11.08 -17.86 -6.20
CA THR A 12 10.22 -17.99 -7.38
C THR A 12 8.78 -17.56 -7.12
N LYS A 13 8.23 -17.86 -5.94
CA LYS A 13 6.87 -17.41 -5.58
C LYS A 13 6.77 -15.89 -5.52
N GLU A 14 7.76 -15.21 -4.93
CA GLU A 14 7.79 -13.74 -4.91
C GLU A 14 7.87 -13.15 -6.31
N PHE A 15 8.68 -13.73 -7.20
CA PHE A 15 8.74 -13.30 -8.61
C PHE A 15 7.41 -13.53 -9.35
N ASP A 16 6.74 -14.66 -9.12
CA ASP A 16 5.40 -14.90 -9.65
C ASP A 16 4.38 -13.89 -9.09
N MET A 17 4.52 -13.48 -7.83
CA MET A 17 3.64 -12.50 -7.18
C MET A 17 3.72 -11.11 -7.81
N ILE A 18 4.83 -10.75 -8.46
CA ILE A 18 5.00 -9.47 -9.17
C ILE A 18 4.87 -9.61 -10.69
N ASN A 19 4.52 -10.79 -11.21
CA ASN A 19 4.48 -11.05 -12.64
C ASN A 19 3.25 -10.37 -13.30
N PRO A 20 3.46 -9.36 -14.17
CA PRO A 20 2.36 -8.63 -14.79
C PRO A 20 1.51 -9.48 -15.74
N LEU A 21 2.07 -10.58 -16.29
CA LEU A 21 1.36 -11.45 -17.23
C LEU A 21 0.27 -12.27 -16.53
N LYS A 22 0.51 -12.69 -15.28
CA LYS A 22 -0.44 -13.46 -14.46
C LYS A 22 -1.33 -12.56 -13.60
N GLU A 23 -1.17 -11.24 -13.70
CA GLU A 23 -1.87 -10.30 -12.83
C GLU A 23 -3.37 -10.31 -13.08
N ASN A 24 -3.79 -10.26 -14.35
CA ASN A 24 -5.21 -10.25 -14.70
C ASN A 24 -5.93 -11.53 -14.23
N GLU A 25 -5.29 -12.70 -14.37
CA GLU A 25 -5.84 -13.97 -13.89
C GLU A 25 -6.04 -13.95 -12.36
N ARG A 26 -5.08 -13.40 -11.62
CA ARG A 26 -5.15 -13.29 -10.15
C ARG A 26 -6.24 -12.31 -9.70
N ILE A 27 -6.42 -11.21 -10.42
CA ILE A 27 -7.50 -10.25 -10.16
C ILE A 27 -8.86 -10.93 -10.34
N GLU A 28 -9.05 -11.65 -11.46
CA GLU A 28 -10.32 -12.35 -11.72
C GLU A 28 -10.56 -13.47 -10.71
N GLN A 29 -9.51 -14.21 -10.33
CA GLN A 29 -9.60 -15.20 -9.26
C GLN A 29 -9.99 -14.55 -7.92
N ALA A 30 -9.39 -13.43 -7.54
CA ALA A 30 -9.73 -12.72 -6.30
C ALA A 30 -11.18 -12.24 -6.28
N LYS A 31 -11.65 -11.64 -7.39
CA LYS A 31 -13.06 -11.21 -7.54
C LYS A 31 -14.05 -12.36 -7.45
N SER A 32 -13.69 -13.52 -8.02
CA SER A 32 -14.53 -14.72 -7.97
C SER A 32 -14.68 -15.30 -6.56
N VAL A 33 -13.71 -15.05 -5.67
CA VAL A 33 -13.76 -15.53 -4.28
C VAL A 33 -14.55 -14.55 -3.41
N LEU A 34 -14.12 -13.29 -3.35
CA LEU A 34 -14.78 -12.19 -2.65
C LEU A 34 -13.97 -10.91 -2.91
N TYR A 35 -14.62 -9.88 -3.44
CA TYR A 35 -14.05 -8.54 -3.56
C TYR A 35 -14.95 -7.52 -2.87
N ILE A 36 -14.40 -6.69 -2.01
CA ILE A 36 -15.14 -5.66 -1.29
C ILE A 36 -15.12 -4.39 -2.13
N GLU A 37 -16.25 -4.02 -2.73
CA GLU A 37 -16.36 -2.80 -3.51
C GLU A 37 -16.45 -1.57 -2.61
N GLU A 38 -17.25 -1.67 -1.55
CA GLU A 38 -17.55 -0.56 -0.68
C GLU A 38 -17.83 -1.04 0.75
N ILE A 39 -17.23 -0.34 1.71
CA ILE A 39 -17.67 -0.34 3.11
C ILE A 39 -17.65 1.13 3.54
N THR A 40 -18.83 1.72 3.66
CA THR A 40 -18.97 3.15 3.98
C THR A 40 -20.01 3.32 5.09
N ALA A 41 -19.66 4.11 6.09
CA ALA A 41 -20.61 4.56 7.10
C ALA A 41 -21.04 5.99 6.79
N LYS A 42 -22.35 6.26 6.88
CA LYS A 42 -22.91 7.61 6.80
C LYS A 42 -24.06 7.70 7.78
N ASP A 43 -23.93 8.61 8.75
CA ASP A 43 -24.91 8.77 9.81
C ASP A 43 -25.23 7.42 10.48
N ASN A 44 -26.49 7.02 10.53
CA ASN A 44 -26.93 5.76 11.11
C ASN A 44 -26.83 4.55 10.16
N TRP A 45 -26.26 4.71 8.96
CA TRP A 45 -26.17 3.67 7.95
C TRP A 45 -24.74 3.15 7.80
N LEU A 46 -24.61 1.84 7.60
CA LEU A 46 -23.38 1.18 7.18
C LEU A 46 -23.68 0.38 5.91
N VAL A 47 -23.16 0.86 4.79
CA VAL A 47 -23.32 0.25 3.46
C VAL A 47 -22.20 -0.75 3.24
N ILE A 48 -22.55 -1.96 2.84
CA ILE A 48 -21.61 -3.00 2.43
C ILE A 48 -21.94 -3.44 1.02
N LYS A 49 -20.97 -3.34 0.12
CA LYS A 49 -21.07 -3.82 -1.25
C LYS A 49 -19.88 -4.72 -1.57
N THR A 50 -20.17 -5.93 -2.05
CA THR A 50 -19.17 -6.90 -2.47
C THR A 50 -19.43 -7.37 -3.90
N SER A 51 -18.52 -8.16 -4.46
CA SER A 51 -18.71 -8.81 -5.76
C SER A 51 -19.84 -9.85 -5.79
N LYS A 52 -20.39 -10.23 -4.62
CA LYS A 52 -21.44 -11.24 -4.51
C LYS A 52 -22.79 -10.64 -4.15
N GLU A 53 -22.81 -9.67 -3.24
CA GLU A 53 -24.05 -9.05 -2.77
C GLU A 53 -23.82 -7.63 -2.22
N ALA A 54 -24.92 -6.90 -2.02
CA ALA A 54 -24.94 -5.60 -1.37
C ALA A 54 -26.11 -5.50 -0.39
N PHE A 55 -25.88 -4.83 0.74
CA PHE A 55 -26.91 -4.52 1.73
C PHE A 55 -26.45 -3.37 2.63
N THR A 56 -27.41 -2.80 3.35
CA THR A 56 -27.17 -1.71 4.30
C THR A 56 -27.67 -2.11 5.68
N ILE A 57 -26.85 -1.85 6.70
CA ILE A 57 -27.21 -1.93 8.11
C ILE A 57 -27.66 -0.54 8.56
N ILE A 58 -28.84 -0.46 9.18
CA ILE A 58 -29.39 0.79 9.68
C ILE A 58 -29.55 0.66 11.19
N LYS A 59 -28.98 1.60 11.94
CA LYS A 59 -29.17 1.67 13.39
C LYS A 59 -30.40 2.52 13.69
N ASP A 60 -31.31 1.99 14.51
CA ASP A 60 -32.40 2.78 15.09
C ASP A 60 -31.90 3.49 16.34
N ASP A 61 -31.94 4.83 16.34
CA ASP A 61 -31.52 5.66 17.46
C ASP A 61 -32.50 5.62 18.65
N ASN A 62 -33.76 5.27 18.42
CA ASN A 62 -34.81 5.26 19.43
C ASN A 62 -34.99 3.89 20.09
N GLU A 63 -34.97 2.82 19.31
CA GLU A 63 -35.29 1.46 19.78
C GLU A 63 -34.05 0.61 20.12
N GLY A 64 -32.84 1.10 19.85
CA GLY A 64 -31.61 0.40 20.22
C GLY A 64 -31.22 -0.76 19.28
N GLY A 65 -32.12 -1.24 18.43
CA GLY A 65 -31.86 -2.31 17.45
C GLY A 65 -31.14 -1.86 16.18
N ILE A 66 -30.69 -2.82 15.39
CA ILE A 66 -30.27 -2.64 13.98
C ILE A 66 -31.24 -3.38 13.04
N THR A 67 -31.47 -2.80 11.87
CA THR A 67 -32.23 -3.38 10.77
C THR A 67 -31.34 -3.51 9.54
N PHE A 68 -31.80 -4.30 8.58
CA PHE A 68 -31.05 -4.65 7.38
C PHE A 68 -31.94 -4.45 6.15
N VAL A 69 -31.40 -3.84 5.12
CA VAL A 69 -32.08 -3.68 3.82
C VAL A 69 -31.14 -4.09 2.69
N ASP A 70 -31.70 -4.67 1.63
CA ASP A 70 -30.93 -5.05 0.45
C ASP A 70 -30.58 -3.86 -0.45
N ALA A 71 -30.03 -4.13 -1.64
CA ALA A 71 -29.65 -3.11 -2.62
C ALA A 71 -30.84 -2.28 -3.15
N ASP A 72 -32.05 -2.83 -3.12
CA ASP A 72 -33.29 -2.19 -3.56
C ASP A 72 -34.05 -1.53 -2.40
N ASN A 73 -33.43 -1.47 -1.21
CA ASN A 73 -34.00 -1.01 0.06
C ASN A 73 -35.17 -1.86 0.59
N MET A 74 -35.26 -3.12 0.18
CA MET A 74 -36.22 -4.06 0.73
C MET A 74 -35.70 -4.65 2.06
N PRO A 75 -36.53 -4.80 3.10
CA PRO A 75 -36.10 -5.34 4.38
C PRO A 75 -35.56 -6.76 4.27
N ILE A 76 -34.42 -7.03 4.91
CA ILE A 76 -33.86 -8.37 5.08
C ILE A 76 -34.22 -8.88 6.47
N GLU A 77 -34.89 -10.03 6.54
CA GLU A 77 -35.21 -10.64 7.82
C GLU A 77 -33.96 -11.12 8.56
N SER A 78 -33.94 -10.91 9.88
CA SER A 78 -32.87 -11.36 10.77
C SER A 78 -33.44 -12.01 12.03
N ASP A 79 -32.71 -12.99 12.56
CA ASP A 79 -32.95 -13.56 13.88
C ASP A 79 -31.96 -12.93 14.87
N PHE A 80 -32.49 -12.37 15.96
CA PHE A 80 -31.70 -11.81 17.05
C PHE A 80 -31.89 -12.62 18.33
N ASN A 81 -30.80 -13.19 18.86
CA ASN A 81 -30.84 -14.02 20.07
C ASN A 81 -30.45 -13.26 21.36
N GLY A 82 -30.37 -11.92 21.30
CA GLY A 82 -29.90 -11.07 22.40
C GLY A 82 -28.42 -10.69 22.33
N LEU A 83 -27.60 -11.43 21.57
CA LEU A 83 -26.17 -11.17 21.39
C LEU A 83 -25.73 -11.10 19.93
N THR A 84 -26.46 -11.76 19.04
CA THR A 84 -26.05 -11.93 17.65
C THR A 84 -27.24 -11.76 16.71
N TYR A 85 -27.04 -10.98 15.66
CA TYR A 85 -27.93 -10.95 14.49
C TYR A 85 -27.42 -11.93 13.43
N LYS A 86 -28.33 -12.80 12.96
CA LYS A 86 -28.11 -13.67 11.81
C LYS A 86 -29.16 -13.38 10.75
N LEU A 87 -28.71 -13.14 9.52
CA LEU A 87 -29.60 -12.88 8.39
C LEU A 87 -30.20 -14.21 7.91
N LYS A 88 -31.53 -14.24 7.72
CA LYS A 88 -32.22 -15.49 7.35
C LYS A 88 -32.02 -15.86 5.89
N ASP A 89 -31.90 -14.86 5.03
CA ASP A 89 -31.64 -15.09 3.61
C ASP A 89 -30.22 -15.64 3.42
N ASN A 90 -30.13 -16.82 2.81
CA ASN A 90 -28.89 -17.55 2.59
C ASN A 90 -27.89 -16.79 1.69
N THR A 91 -28.36 -15.82 0.90
CA THR A 91 -27.52 -14.87 0.15
C THR A 91 -26.54 -14.15 1.08
N TYR A 92 -26.95 -13.88 2.33
CA TYR A 92 -26.15 -13.15 3.32
C TYR A 92 -25.57 -14.07 4.41
N ALA A 93 -25.47 -15.38 4.16
CA ALA A 93 -24.92 -16.34 5.13
C ALA A 93 -23.44 -16.07 5.51
N GLY A 94 -22.73 -15.28 4.71
CA GLY A 94 -21.37 -14.82 5.02
C GLY A 94 -21.30 -13.78 6.14
N TYR A 95 -22.43 -13.24 6.60
CA TYR A 95 -22.48 -12.14 7.57
C TYR A 95 -23.06 -12.56 8.91
N GLU A 96 -22.45 -12.07 9.97
CA GLU A 96 -22.90 -12.25 11.35
C GLU A 96 -22.51 -11.02 12.16
N ILE A 97 -23.44 -10.47 12.93
CA ILE A 97 -23.19 -9.25 13.70
C ILE A 97 -23.35 -9.58 15.18
N ASN A 98 -22.23 -9.59 15.91
CA ASN A 98 -22.22 -9.75 17.35
C ASN A 98 -22.32 -8.38 18.02
N VAL A 99 -23.23 -8.25 18.98
CA VAL A 99 -23.50 -7.05 19.75
C VAL A 99 -22.84 -7.19 21.12
N TYR A 100 -22.17 -6.14 21.53
CA TYR A 100 -21.56 -6.02 22.84
C TYR A 100 -22.09 -4.79 23.58
N LYS A 101 -21.69 -4.64 24.85
CA LYS A 101 -22.00 -3.47 25.66
C LYS A 101 -21.48 -2.19 24.99
N ASP A 102 -22.08 -1.06 25.37
CA ASP A 102 -21.66 0.29 24.94
C ASP A 102 -21.66 0.49 23.42
N ASN A 103 -22.60 -0.17 22.72
CA ASN A 103 -22.78 -0.10 21.27
C ASN A 103 -21.54 -0.53 20.47
N TYR A 104 -20.78 -1.50 20.98
CA TYR A 104 -19.74 -2.17 20.21
C TYR A 104 -20.32 -3.35 19.43
N TYR A 105 -19.78 -3.57 18.23
CA TYR A 105 -20.16 -4.69 17.39
C TYR A 105 -18.92 -5.35 16.79
N ASP A 106 -18.92 -6.68 16.69
CA ASP A 106 -18.01 -7.40 15.79
C ASP A 106 -18.83 -7.90 14.61
N MET A 107 -18.52 -7.40 13.42
CA MET A 107 -19.17 -7.80 12.18
C MET A 107 -18.27 -8.78 11.42
N LYS A 108 -18.78 -9.97 11.20
CA LYS A 108 -18.19 -10.97 10.31
C LYS A 108 -18.60 -10.67 8.87
N ILE A 109 -17.62 -10.70 7.97
CA ILE A 109 -17.77 -10.58 6.52
C ILE A 109 -16.98 -11.74 5.92
N TYR A 110 -17.67 -12.86 5.68
CA TYR A 110 -17.08 -14.14 5.30
C TYR A 110 -15.95 -14.55 6.29
N ASP A 111 -14.70 -14.55 5.84
CA ASP A 111 -13.55 -14.95 6.64
C ASP A 111 -12.95 -13.80 7.46
N TYR A 112 -13.49 -12.59 7.32
CA TYR A 112 -12.97 -11.38 7.94
C TYR A 112 -13.86 -10.93 9.09
N THR A 113 -13.27 -10.29 10.09
CA THR A 113 -14.01 -9.66 11.18
C THR A 113 -13.53 -8.23 11.36
N ILE A 114 -14.49 -7.30 11.39
CA ILE A 114 -14.25 -5.90 11.63
C ILE A 114 -14.94 -5.49 12.93
N ARG A 115 -14.28 -4.65 13.72
CA ARG A 115 -14.87 -4.11 14.94
C ARG A 115 -15.44 -2.73 14.66
N LEU A 116 -16.67 -2.52 15.14
CA LEU A 116 -17.45 -1.32 14.95
C LEU A 116 -17.87 -0.77 16.30
N LYS A 117 -18.07 0.55 16.36
CA LYS A 117 -18.73 1.24 17.46
C LYS A 117 -19.78 2.16 16.87
N TYR A 118 -20.96 2.21 17.46
CA TYR A 118 -21.97 3.19 17.12
C TYR A 118 -21.94 4.36 18.10
N GLU A 119 -21.63 5.56 17.62
CA GLU A 119 -21.53 6.79 18.40
C GLU A 119 -21.82 8.00 17.51
N ASN A 120 -23.11 8.38 17.43
CA ASN A 120 -23.65 9.32 16.44
C ASN A 120 -23.31 8.89 15.00
N GLY A 121 -23.44 7.58 14.75
CA GLY A 121 -23.11 6.92 13.51
C GLY A 121 -22.08 5.80 13.65
N PHE A 122 -21.97 4.96 12.62
CA PHE A 122 -21.04 3.83 12.61
C PHE A 122 -19.59 4.29 12.44
N LYS A 123 -18.71 3.80 13.32
CA LYS A 123 -17.27 4.02 13.30
C LYS A 123 -16.54 2.68 13.37
N GLY A 124 -15.39 2.58 12.71
CA GLY A 124 -14.48 1.46 12.83
C GLY A 124 -13.70 1.58 14.13
N VAL A 125 -13.22 0.46 14.66
CA VAL A 125 -12.39 0.44 15.88
C VAL A 125 -11.06 -0.23 15.54
N THR A 126 -9.97 0.47 15.79
CA THR A 126 -8.62 -0.07 15.58
C THR A 126 -8.26 -1.11 16.63
N THR A 127 -7.20 -1.88 16.40
CA THR A 127 -6.64 -2.80 17.40
C THR A 127 -6.25 -2.10 18.71
N ALA A 128 -5.92 -0.80 18.64
CA ALA A 128 -5.63 0.03 19.81
C ALA A 128 -6.89 0.57 20.53
N GLY A 129 -8.10 0.23 20.04
CA GLY A 129 -9.37 0.68 20.61
C GLY A 129 -9.82 2.08 20.20
N GLN A 130 -9.09 2.74 19.28
CA GLN A 130 -9.45 4.06 18.79
C GLN A 130 -10.54 3.98 17.73
N THR A 131 -11.46 4.94 17.72
CA THR A 131 -12.49 5.04 16.70
C THR A 131 -11.96 5.74 15.45
N ILE A 132 -12.29 5.21 14.30
CA ILE A 132 -11.96 5.76 12.98
C ILE A 132 -13.23 5.83 12.14
N LYS A 133 -13.26 6.75 11.17
CA LYS A 133 -14.33 6.74 10.16
C LYS A 133 -14.28 5.46 9.32
N ILE A 134 -15.32 5.18 8.55
CA ILE A 134 -15.40 4.04 7.63
C ILE A 134 -15.79 4.57 6.28
N GLU A 135 -14.83 4.65 5.36
CA GLU A 135 -15.02 5.19 4.02
C GLU A 135 -13.97 4.55 3.09
N ASN A 136 -14.30 4.40 1.81
CA ASN A 136 -13.29 4.11 0.80
C ASN A 136 -12.37 5.34 0.61
N ALA A 137 -11.05 5.14 0.66
CA ALA A 137 -10.12 6.24 0.45
C ALA A 137 -10.00 6.61 -1.03
N GLU A 138 -9.57 7.85 -1.28
CA GLU A 138 -9.16 8.25 -2.62
C GLU A 138 -8.04 7.31 -3.09
N GLN A 139 -8.15 6.82 -4.34
CA GLN A 139 -7.25 5.82 -4.88
C GLN A 139 -6.86 6.10 -6.33
N LEU A 140 -5.66 5.68 -6.70
CA LEU A 140 -5.19 5.69 -8.07
C LEU A 140 -5.94 4.65 -8.92
N SER A 141 -6.67 5.10 -9.93
CA SER A 141 -7.58 4.26 -10.73
C SER A 141 -6.90 3.07 -11.41
N ILE A 142 -5.65 3.20 -11.86
CA ILE A 142 -4.90 2.12 -12.52
C ILE A 142 -4.61 0.92 -11.60
N LEU A 143 -4.65 1.13 -10.28
CA LEU A 143 -4.44 0.11 -9.26
C LEU A 143 -5.74 -0.42 -8.66
N LYS A 144 -6.91 0.08 -9.10
CA LYS A 144 -8.21 -0.46 -8.68
C LYS A 144 -8.35 -1.92 -9.08
N GLY A 145 -8.72 -2.78 -8.14
CA GLY A 145 -8.79 -4.23 -8.35
C GLY A 145 -7.42 -4.92 -8.30
N ARG A 146 -6.32 -4.17 -8.14
CA ARG A 146 -4.94 -4.68 -8.04
C ARG A 146 -4.38 -4.52 -6.63
N GLU A 147 -5.24 -4.45 -5.63
CA GLU A 147 -4.87 -4.13 -4.25
C GLU A 147 -3.84 -5.12 -3.69
N ALA A 148 -3.94 -6.41 -4.05
CA ALA A 148 -3.04 -7.46 -3.59
C ALA A 148 -1.66 -7.48 -4.30
N PHE A 149 -1.47 -6.69 -5.36
CA PHE A 149 -0.23 -6.68 -6.15
C PHE A 149 1.00 -6.46 -5.27
N GLY A 150 2.07 -7.23 -5.53
CA GLY A 150 3.34 -7.09 -4.80
C GLY A 150 3.19 -7.23 -3.29
N SER A 151 2.38 -8.19 -2.83
CA SER A 151 2.10 -8.44 -1.41
C SER A 151 1.40 -7.26 -0.73
N GLY A 152 0.38 -6.71 -1.38
CA GLY A 152 -0.44 -5.60 -0.87
C GLY A 152 0.08 -4.20 -1.20
N ARG A 153 1.22 -4.09 -1.90
CA ARG A 153 1.78 -2.81 -2.37
C ARG A 153 0.84 -2.08 -3.34
N GLY A 154 0.05 -2.81 -4.12
CA GLY A 154 -0.97 -2.21 -4.98
C GLY A 154 -1.96 -1.35 -4.18
N PHE A 155 -2.47 -1.88 -3.06
CA PHE A 155 -3.32 -1.12 -2.14
C PHE A 155 -2.58 0.09 -1.58
N ILE A 156 -1.39 -0.13 -0.99
CA ILE A 156 -0.61 0.93 -0.37
C ILE A 156 -0.36 2.07 -1.36
N TRP A 157 0.23 1.76 -2.52
CA TRP A 157 0.59 2.76 -3.53
C TRP A 157 -0.62 3.49 -4.09
N SER A 158 -1.74 2.78 -4.28
CA SER A 158 -2.96 3.39 -4.78
C SER A 158 -3.49 4.49 -3.87
N ARG A 159 -3.30 4.36 -2.55
CA ARG A 159 -3.71 5.36 -1.53
C ARG A 159 -2.61 6.38 -1.25
N SER A 160 -1.34 5.99 -1.38
CA SER A 160 -0.19 6.88 -1.20
C SER A 160 -0.07 7.94 -2.28
N VAL A 161 -0.33 7.60 -3.56
CA VAL A 161 -0.18 8.56 -4.66
C VAL A 161 -1.09 9.79 -4.51
N PRO A 162 -2.39 9.66 -4.18
CA PRO A 162 -3.26 10.80 -3.89
C PRO A 162 -2.77 11.71 -2.76
N MET A 163 -2.08 11.17 -1.74
CA MET A 163 -1.53 11.96 -0.63
C MET A 163 -0.52 13.02 -1.11
N ILE A 164 0.17 12.78 -2.24
CA ILE A 164 1.17 13.70 -2.80
C ILE A 164 0.57 15.07 -3.14
N LYS A 165 -0.73 15.15 -3.40
CA LYS A 165 -1.43 16.42 -3.65
C LYS A 165 -1.28 17.42 -2.50
N GLN A 166 -1.14 16.92 -1.27
CA GLN A 166 -0.98 17.74 -0.07
C GLN A 166 0.49 18.04 0.27
N THR A 167 1.43 17.34 -0.37
CA THR A 167 2.86 17.39 -0.04
C THR A 167 3.72 17.94 -1.18
N ILE A 168 3.12 18.67 -2.13
CA ILE A 168 3.84 19.18 -3.32
C ILE A 168 5.06 20.01 -2.90
N ILE A 169 4.85 21.02 -2.04
CA ILE A 169 5.91 21.94 -1.61
C ILE A 169 6.61 21.44 -0.36
N LYS A 170 5.85 21.06 0.66
CA LYS A 170 6.34 20.63 1.96
C LYS A 170 5.66 19.32 2.34
N GLY A 171 6.44 18.29 2.62
CA GLY A 171 5.92 17.02 3.11
C GLY A 171 5.38 17.09 4.53
N HIS A 172 4.81 15.97 4.98
CA HIS A 172 4.19 15.85 6.29
C HIS A 172 5.20 15.77 7.45
N GLY A 173 6.47 15.54 7.14
CA GLY A 173 7.55 15.34 8.09
C GLY A 173 8.10 13.90 8.03
N PRO A 174 9.38 13.69 8.37
CA PRO A 174 9.97 12.35 8.39
C PRO A 174 9.21 11.41 9.33
N ASP A 175 8.97 10.17 8.89
CA ASP A 175 8.37 9.09 9.68
C ASP A 175 6.93 9.38 10.14
N THR A 176 6.18 10.17 9.37
CA THR A 176 4.78 10.51 9.66
C THR A 176 3.78 9.76 8.79
N PHE A 177 4.24 8.94 7.85
CA PHE A 177 3.39 8.24 6.87
C PHE A 177 2.19 7.52 7.50
N ALA A 178 2.40 6.74 8.56
CA ALA A 178 1.36 5.96 9.23
C ALA A 178 0.18 6.80 9.74
N ILE A 179 0.46 8.06 10.10
CA ILE A 179 -0.51 9.03 10.65
C ILE A 179 -1.40 9.58 9.54
N TYR A 180 -0.82 9.86 8.37
CA TYR A 180 -1.52 10.49 7.24
C TYR A 180 -2.11 9.48 6.26
N PHE A 181 -1.61 8.24 6.25
CA PHE A 181 -2.15 7.18 5.42
C PHE A 181 -3.62 6.89 5.82
N PRO A 182 -4.53 6.68 4.87
CA PRO A 182 -5.95 6.47 5.16
C PRO A 182 -6.22 5.11 5.81
N GLN A 183 -5.99 5.01 7.13
CA GLN A 183 -6.18 3.78 7.91
C GLN A 183 -7.64 3.32 7.96
N TRP A 184 -8.59 4.19 7.62
CA TRP A 184 -10.02 3.94 7.61
C TRP A 184 -10.53 3.15 6.40
N ASP A 185 -9.70 2.93 5.37
CA ASP A 185 -10.09 2.16 4.18
C ASP A 185 -10.07 0.64 4.44
N ILE A 186 -11.10 0.17 5.14
CA ILE A 186 -11.27 -1.24 5.54
C ILE A 186 -11.42 -2.14 4.30
N ALA A 187 -12.21 -1.70 3.30
CA ALA A 187 -12.43 -2.44 2.06
C ALA A 187 -11.11 -2.71 1.33
N GLY A 188 -10.29 -1.68 1.15
CA GLY A 188 -8.98 -1.82 0.51
C GLY A 188 -8.00 -2.68 1.32
N LYS A 189 -8.03 -2.64 2.66
CA LYS A 189 -7.23 -3.53 3.51
C LYS A 189 -7.62 -4.99 3.37
N ILE A 190 -8.91 -5.29 3.28
CA ILE A 190 -9.40 -6.66 3.03
C ILE A 190 -8.91 -7.13 1.65
N ASN A 191 -9.13 -6.32 0.61
CA ASN A 191 -8.75 -6.68 -0.76
C ASN A 191 -7.22 -6.82 -0.95
N GLY A 192 -6.43 -5.98 -0.26
CA GLY A 192 -4.97 -5.95 -0.42
C GLY A 192 -4.21 -6.90 0.49
N PHE A 193 -4.64 -7.05 1.75
CA PHE A 193 -3.91 -7.79 2.78
C PHE A 193 -4.64 -8.99 3.34
N ARG A 194 -5.96 -9.11 3.11
CA ARG A 194 -6.83 -10.05 3.81
C ARG A 194 -6.82 -9.86 5.33
N GLU A 195 -6.54 -8.63 5.77
CA GLU A 195 -6.41 -8.28 7.19
C GLU A 195 -6.97 -6.86 7.42
N PRO A 196 -8.26 -6.72 7.81
CA PRO A 196 -8.91 -5.41 7.93
C PRO A 196 -8.29 -4.52 9.00
N ASN A 197 -7.68 -5.13 10.03
CA ASN A 197 -7.11 -4.41 11.18
C ASN A 197 -5.62 -4.08 11.00
N ARG A 198 -5.03 -4.39 9.83
CA ARG A 198 -3.62 -4.09 9.57
C ARG A 198 -3.39 -2.58 9.57
N VAL A 199 -2.39 -2.14 10.32
CA VAL A 199 -1.88 -0.77 10.26
C VAL A 199 -0.83 -0.72 9.14
N VAL A 200 -1.00 0.24 8.23
CA VAL A 200 0.01 0.50 7.20
C VAL A 200 0.93 1.60 7.70
N ASP A 201 2.20 1.28 7.91
CA ASP A 201 3.19 2.17 8.51
C ASP A 201 4.10 2.84 7.48
N THR A 202 4.25 2.23 6.30
CA THR A 202 5.17 2.68 5.23
C THR A 202 4.58 2.42 3.83
N PRO A 203 5.03 3.14 2.80
CA PRO A 203 4.66 2.92 1.41
C PRO A 203 5.38 1.72 0.78
N HIS A 204 6.42 1.17 1.40
CA HIS A 204 7.32 0.17 0.80
C HIS A 204 7.87 0.63 -0.56
N ASN A 205 8.22 1.90 -0.64
CA ASN A 205 8.74 2.57 -1.83
C ASN A 205 9.44 3.85 -1.40
N MET A 206 10.78 3.85 -1.52
CA MET A 206 11.63 4.97 -1.10
C MET A 206 11.22 6.29 -1.76
N TYR A 207 10.75 6.27 -3.01
CA TYR A 207 10.39 7.48 -3.74
C TYR A 207 9.05 8.06 -3.28
N LEU A 208 8.05 7.21 -3.04
CA LEU A 208 6.79 7.63 -2.43
C LEU A 208 7.01 8.14 -1.01
N GLN A 209 7.88 7.49 -0.23
CA GLN A 209 8.27 7.97 1.09
C GLN A 209 8.82 9.40 1.02
N ILE A 210 9.80 9.66 0.14
CA ILE A 210 10.38 11.01 -0.03
C ILE A 210 9.28 12.01 -0.43
N ALA A 211 8.43 11.66 -1.40
CA ALA A 211 7.37 12.56 -1.87
C ALA A 211 6.35 12.92 -0.78
N ILE A 212 6.06 12.02 0.15
CA ILE A 212 5.06 12.21 1.21
C ILE A 212 5.69 12.88 2.44
N ASP A 213 6.85 12.41 2.88
CA ASP A 213 7.48 12.88 4.11
C ASP A 213 8.15 14.25 3.94
N THR A 214 8.93 14.43 2.87
CA THR A 214 9.71 15.66 2.66
C THR A 214 9.19 16.50 1.50
N GLY A 215 8.39 15.91 0.61
CA GLY A 215 7.61 16.60 -0.40
C GLY A 215 8.04 16.30 -1.84
N LEU A 216 7.18 16.63 -2.80
CA LEU A 216 7.45 16.32 -4.21
C LEU A 216 8.69 17.05 -4.75
N ILE A 217 8.94 18.29 -4.30
CA ILE A 217 10.18 19.02 -4.65
C ILE A 217 11.43 18.27 -4.18
N SER A 218 11.37 17.67 -2.98
CA SER A 218 12.48 16.87 -2.44
C SER A 218 12.73 15.63 -3.30
N LEU A 219 11.66 14.94 -3.73
CA LEU A 219 11.78 13.82 -4.65
C LEU A 219 12.40 14.24 -5.99
N ILE A 220 11.95 15.34 -6.58
CA ILE A 220 12.50 15.84 -7.86
C ILE A 220 13.98 16.18 -7.70
N ALA A 221 14.37 16.87 -6.62
CA ALA A 221 15.78 17.19 -6.36
C ALA A 221 16.63 15.92 -6.21
N PHE A 222 16.12 14.91 -5.50
CA PHE A 222 16.78 13.61 -5.36
C PHE A 222 16.95 12.89 -6.70
N LEU A 223 15.89 12.85 -7.52
CA LEU A 223 15.94 12.23 -8.85
C LEU A 223 16.89 12.97 -9.79
N LEU A 224 16.91 14.30 -9.78
CA LEU A 224 17.85 15.10 -10.57
C LEU A 224 19.30 14.83 -10.14
N PHE A 225 19.56 14.76 -8.83
CA PHE A 225 20.87 14.40 -8.31
C PHE A 225 21.33 13.01 -8.80
N LEU A 226 20.45 12.02 -8.77
CA LEU A 226 20.74 10.69 -9.32
C LEU A 226 20.96 10.74 -10.84
N CYS A 227 20.12 11.45 -11.60
CA CYS A 227 20.27 11.59 -13.05
C CYS A 227 21.62 12.22 -13.44
N ILE A 228 22.08 13.23 -12.69
CA ILE A 228 23.41 13.84 -12.90
C ILE A 228 24.52 12.81 -12.66
N TYR A 229 24.42 12.02 -11.59
CA TYR A 229 25.38 10.94 -11.33
C TYR A 229 25.39 9.93 -12.48
N VAL A 230 24.22 9.43 -12.89
CA VAL A 230 24.06 8.43 -13.95
C VAL A 230 24.60 8.94 -15.28
N TYR A 231 24.24 10.16 -15.67
CA TYR A 231 24.72 10.80 -16.90
C TYR A 231 26.26 10.87 -16.93
N ASN A 232 26.88 11.34 -15.83
CA ASN A 232 28.33 11.44 -15.77
C ASN A 232 29.03 10.07 -15.81
N SER A 233 28.49 9.06 -15.11
CA SER A 233 29.03 7.70 -15.14
C SER A 233 28.97 7.09 -16.54
N ILE A 234 27.82 7.20 -17.23
CA ILE A 234 27.65 6.69 -18.60
C ILE A 234 28.53 7.45 -19.58
N LYS A 235 28.59 8.79 -19.49
CA LYS A 235 29.44 9.61 -20.36
C LYS A 235 30.91 9.24 -20.21
N ASN A 236 31.40 9.09 -18.98
CA ASN A 236 32.78 8.68 -18.71
C ASN A 236 33.06 7.28 -19.27
N TYR A 237 32.10 6.35 -19.17
CA TYR A 237 32.24 5.02 -19.73
C TYR A 237 32.37 5.03 -21.27
N ILE A 238 31.58 5.86 -21.95
CA ILE A 238 31.57 5.96 -23.42
C ILE A 238 32.83 6.65 -23.93
N VAL A 239 33.21 7.78 -23.33
CA VAL A 239 34.31 8.62 -23.82
C VAL A 239 35.69 8.07 -23.43
N SER A 240 35.77 7.22 -22.41
CA SER A 240 37.06 6.77 -21.90
C SER A 240 37.69 5.63 -22.67
N ASP A 241 38.94 5.83 -23.09
CA ASP A 241 39.80 4.81 -23.70
C ASP A 241 40.44 3.86 -22.66
N ARG A 242 40.48 4.26 -21.38
CA ARG A 242 41.12 3.49 -20.29
C ARG A 242 40.09 2.60 -19.59
N LYS A 243 39.67 1.53 -20.27
CA LYS A 243 38.62 0.63 -19.78
C LYS A 243 38.96 -0.08 -18.46
N GLU A 244 40.24 -0.35 -18.20
CA GLU A 244 40.69 -0.97 -16.95
C GLU A 244 40.38 -0.12 -15.71
N GLU A 245 40.52 1.21 -15.83
CA GLU A 245 40.21 2.13 -14.73
C GLU A 245 38.71 2.30 -14.48
N LEU A 246 37.88 1.86 -15.43
CA LEU A 246 36.43 1.93 -15.35
C LEU A 246 35.81 0.72 -14.66
N VAL A 247 36.52 -0.40 -14.47
CA VAL A 247 35.94 -1.62 -13.88
C VAL A 247 35.32 -1.33 -12.50
N LEU A 248 36.06 -0.66 -11.62
CA LEU A 248 35.56 -0.30 -10.30
C LEU A 248 34.43 0.73 -10.38
N ASN A 249 34.54 1.72 -11.28
CA ASN A 249 33.50 2.72 -11.48
C ASN A 249 32.18 2.10 -11.98
N SER A 250 32.25 1.17 -12.93
CA SER A 250 31.11 0.41 -13.43
C SER A 250 30.50 -0.48 -12.35
N ALA A 251 31.31 -1.14 -11.52
CA ALA A 251 30.81 -1.92 -10.40
C ALA A 251 30.05 -1.06 -9.37
N VAL A 252 30.61 0.09 -8.98
CA VAL A 252 29.96 1.06 -8.08
C VAL A 252 28.68 1.61 -8.72
N PHE A 253 28.71 1.96 -10.00
CA PHE A 253 27.54 2.41 -10.75
C PHE A 253 26.42 1.35 -10.75
N CYS A 254 26.74 0.10 -11.06
CA CYS A 254 25.78 -1.00 -11.02
C CYS A 254 25.19 -1.20 -9.62
N ALA A 255 26.00 -1.08 -8.56
CA ALA A 255 25.53 -1.18 -7.19
C ALA A 255 24.53 -0.05 -6.84
N VAL A 256 24.86 1.20 -7.20
CA VAL A 256 23.98 2.36 -7.00
C VAL A 256 22.67 2.19 -7.76
N ILE A 257 22.72 1.83 -9.04
CA ILE A 257 21.50 1.60 -9.85
C ILE A 257 20.67 0.45 -9.26
N SER A 258 21.31 -0.63 -8.84
CA SER A 258 20.60 -1.78 -8.24
C SER A 258 19.86 -1.37 -6.97
N TYR A 259 20.47 -0.54 -6.11
CA TYR A 259 19.81 0.00 -4.93
C TYR A 259 18.62 0.90 -5.29
N CYS A 260 18.78 1.81 -6.26
CA CYS A 260 17.68 2.67 -6.73
C CYS A 260 16.51 1.84 -7.27
N VAL A 261 16.77 0.82 -8.08
CA VAL A 261 15.74 -0.09 -8.60
C VAL A 261 15.08 -0.87 -7.45
N ALA A 262 15.85 -1.35 -6.47
CA ALA A 262 15.30 -2.01 -5.29
C ALA A 262 14.41 -1.07 -4.45
N GLY A 263 14.73 0.22 -4.42
CA GLY A 263 13.95 1.28 -3.75
C GLY A 263 12.56 1.53 -4.35
N LEU A 264 12.25 1.00 -5.55
CA LEU A 264 10.89 1.01 -6.09
C LEU A 264 9.93 0.11 -5.30
N PHE A 265 10.46 -0.90 -4.59
CA PHE A 265 9.68 -1.92 -3.88
C PHE A 265 10.03 -2.03 -2.39
N ASN A 266 10.97 -1.21 -1.93
CA ASN A 266 11.49 -1.24 -0.57
C ASN A 266 11.75 0.17 -0.05
N ASP A 267 11.77 0.27 1.28
CA ASP A 267 12.11 1.49 2.00
C ASP A 267 13.63 1.62 2.17
N SER A 268 14.09 2.84 2.44
CA SER A 268 15.49 3.08 2.76
C SER A 268 15.76 2.70 4.22
N VAL A 269 16.23 1.48 4.45
CA VAL A 269 16.52 0.96 5.79
C VAL A 269 17.91 1.37 6.30
N VAL A 270 18.01 1.63 7.61
CA VAL A 270 19.23 2.11 8.29
C VAL A 270 20.43 1.17 8.12
N SER A 271 20.19 -0.13 7.95
CA SER A 271 21.25 -1.13 7.78
C SER A 271 21.93 -1.09 6.41
N VAL A 272 21.26 -0.57 5.37
CA VAL A 272 21.75 -0.61 3.98
C VAL A 272 22.00 0.78 3.41
N ALA A 273 21.21 1.78 3.83
CA ALA A 273 21.32 3.14 3.33
C ALA A 273 22.74 3.75 3.49
N PRO A 274 23.47 3.56 4.61
CA PRO A 274 24.83 4.10 4.74
C PRO A 274 25.79 3.55 3.67
N VAL A 275 25.68 2.26 3.33
CA VAL A 275 26.50 1.63 2.29
C VAL A 275 26.20 2.25 0.94
N PHE A 276 24.92 2.46 0.63
CA PHE A 276 24.49 3.16 -0.59
C PHE A 276 25.10 4.56 -0.68
N TRP A 277 25.00 5.38 0.37
CA TRP A 277 25.52 6.75 0.36
C TRP A 277 27.05 6.80 0.23
N VAL A 278 27.77 5.86 0.85
CA VAL A 278 29.23 5.73 0.69
C VAL A 278 29.60 5.37 -0.75
N LEU A 279 28.93 4.39 -1.34
CA LEU A 279 29.17 3.97 -2.73
C LEU A 279 28.82 5.08 -3.73
N LEU A 280 27.72 5.80 -3.51
CA LEU A 280 27.35 6.93 -4.34
C LEU A 280 28.39 8.05 -4.27
N GLY A 281 28.86 8.39 -3.07
CA GLY A 281 29.95 9.36 -2.86
C GLY A 281 31.25 8.95 -3.55
N LEU A 282 31.64 7.67 -3.42
CA LEU A 282 32.81 7.11 -4.10
C LEU A 282 32.66 7.21 -5.62
N GLY A 283 31.49 6.85 -6.17
CA GLY A 283 31.23 6.93 -7.60
C GLY A 283 31.31 8.37 -8.13
N ILE A 284 30.79 9.35 -7.38
CA ILE A 284 30.89 10.77 -7.73
C ILE A 284 32.36 11.22 -7.76
N ALA A 285 33.15 10.83 -6.75
CA ALA A 285 34.58 11.16 -6.69
C ALA A 285 35.35 10.57 -7.88
N GLN A 286 35.11 9.29 -8.21
CA GLN A 286 35.70 8.64 -9.37
C GLN A 286 35.34 9.36 -10.68
N ASN A 287 34.06 9.72 -10.86
CA ASN A 287 33.62 10.45 -12.05
C ASN A 287 34.34 11.78 -12.24
N LYS A 288 34.67 12.47 -11.13
CA LYS A 288 35.43 13.73 -11.16
C LYS A 288 36.89 13.51 -11.53
N ILE A 289 37.54 12.48 -10.97
CA ILE A 289 38.95 12.15 -11.24
C ILE A 289 39.14 11.80 -12.72
N ILE A 290 38.31 10.89 -13.25
CA ILE A 290 38.36 10.45 -14.64
C ILE A 290 38.22 11.65 -15.59
N LYS A 291 37.28 12.55 -15.32
CA LYS A 291 37.05 13.76 -16.13
C LYS A 291 38.29 14.67 -16.18
N ILE A 292 39.02 14.83 -15.07
CA ILE A 292 40.23 15.67 -15.02
C ILE A 292 41.33 15.05 -15.89
N SER A 293 41.53 13.73 -15.81
CA SER A 293 42.51 13.01 -16.62
C SER A 293 42.27 13.20 -18.12
N PHE A 294 41.00 13.21 -18.58
CA PHE A 294 40.67 13.50 -19.99
C PHE A 294 41.05 14.91 -20.43
N VAL A 295 40.82 15.92 -19.58
CA VAL A 295 41.12 17.31 -19.93
C VAL A 295 42.63 17.58 -19.96
N GLN A 296 43.41 16.89 -19.12
CA GLN A 296 44.87 17.03 -19.10
C GLN A 296 45.56 16.34 -20.28
N ILE A 297 45.00 15.25 -20.82
CA ILE A 297 45.57 14.54 -21.98
C ILE A 297 45.29 15.28 -23.30
N ASN A 298 44.14 15.97 -23.39
CA ASN A 298 43.73 16.71 -24.60
C ASN A 298 44.20 18.18 -24.62
N ARG A 299 45.11 18.58 -23.73
CA ARG A 299 45.79 19.88 -23.70
C ARG A 299 47.25 19.70 -24.05
#